data_AF-A0A970AUJ1-F1
#
_entry.id   AF-A0A970AUJ1-F1
#
_cell.length_a   1.000
_cell.length_b   1.000
_cell.length_c   1.000
_cell.angle_alpha   90.00
_cell.angle_beta   90.00
_cell.angle_gamma   90.00
#
_symmetry.space_group_name_H-M   'P 1'
#
loop_
_entity.id
_entity.type
_entity.pdbx_description
1 polymer ?
#
loop_
_entity_poly.entity_id
_entity_poly.type
_entity_poly.pdbx_seq_one_letter_code
_entity_poly.pdbx_strand_id
1 'polypeptide(L)'
;MKPNQTLNIPRWLAKFILNETKSQPNNQQIFLAILEPMSPEEWCRIWIPVIHPDVEAPYPGERSPTGYMKASIMTLCKLTGYSESTVEGWFYGKSYHHTLGILLRCLHILFQFQRTIKN
;
A
#
# COMPACT_ATOMS: atom_id res chain seq x y z
N MET A 1 4.02 -15.58 -12.78
CA MET A 1 2.62 -15.21 -12.48
C MET A 1 2.32 -15.66 -11.05
N LYS A 2 2.15 -14.72 -10.11
CA LYS A 2 1.70 -15.07 -8.75
C LYS A 2 0.21 -15.45 -8.83
N PRO A 3 -0.25 -16.44 -8.04
CA PRO A 3 -1.63 -16.92 -8.13
C PRO A 3 -2.58 -15.78 -7.78
N ASN A 4 -3.65 -15.64 -8.59
CA ASN A 4 -4.81 -14.81 -8.27
C ASN A 4 -5.39 -15.31 -6.93
N GLN A 5 -4.96 -14.69 -5.83
CA GLN A 5 -5.73 -14.76 -4.59
C GLN A 5 -7.03 -14.02 -4.88
N THR A 6 -8.07 -14.77 -5.22
CA THR A 6 -9.44 -14.25 -5.25
C THR A 6 -9.67 -13.59 -3.90
N LEU A 7 -9.78 -12.26 -3.89
CA LEU A 7 -10.11 -11.49 -2.71
C LEU A 7 -11.41 -12.05 -2.15
N ASN A 8 -11.32 -12.72 -1.01
CA ASN A 8 -12.48 -13.28 -0.32
C ASN A 8 -13.22 -12.16 0.38
N ILE A 9 -13.96 -11.37 -0.40
CA ILE A 9 -14.80 -10.28 0.10
C ILE A 9 -16.06 -10.91 0.72
N PRO A 10 -16.34 -10.67 2.01
CA PRO A 10 -17.57 -11.18 2.63
C PRO A 10 -18.81 -10.71 1.87
N ARG A 11 -19.81 -11.60 1.74
CA ARG A 11 -21.05 -11.30 0.98
C ARG A 11 -21.78 -10.04 1.45
N TRP A 12 -21.78 -9.79 2.76
CA TRP A 12 -22.40 -8.59 3.33
C TRP A 12 -21.68 -7.31 2.87
N LEU A 13 -20.34 -7.34 2.76
CA LEU A 13 -19.53 -6.22 2.33
C LEU A 13 -19.67 -5.98 0.83
N ALA A 14 -19.69 -7.06 0.03
CA ALA A 14 -19.99 -6.96 -1.39
C ALA A 14 -21.37 -6.34 -1.65
N LYS A 15 -22.40 -6.75 -0.86
CA LYS A 15 -23.75 -6.18 -0.95
C LYS A 15 -23.80 -4.71 -0.54
N PHE A 16 -23.05 -4.34 0.50
CA PHE A 16 -22.89 -2.94 0.91
C PHE A 16 -22.28 -2.10 -0.22
N ILE A 17 -21.12 -2.51 -0.77
CA ILE A 17 -20.46 -1.80 -1.88
C ILE A 17 -21.41 -1.65 -3.06
N LEU A 18 -22.07 -2.74 -3.46
CA LEU A 18 -23.04 -2.70 -4.56
C LEU A 18 -24.19 -1.71 -4.27
N ASN A 19 -24.67 -1.61 -3.04
CA ASN A 19 -25.72 -0.66 -2.66
C ASN A 19 -25.25 0.80 -2.69
N GLU A 20 -24.05 1.09 -2.17
CA GLU A 20 -23.51 2.45 -2.13
C GLU A 20 -23.07 2.96 -3.51
N THR A 21 -22.79 2.04 -4.44
CA THR A 21 -22.22 2.38 -5.75
C THR A 21 -23.20 2.16 -6.91
N LYS A 22 -24.48 1.84 -6.63
CA LYS A 22 -25.50 1.49 -7.66
C LYS A 22 -25.58 2.46 -8.83
N SER A 23 -25.39 3.75 -8.58
CA SER A 23 -25.49 4.80 -9.60
C SER A 23 -24.17 5.17 -10.26
N GLN A 24 -23.02 4.64 -9.78
CA GLN A 24 -21.69 5.05 -10.20
C GLN A 24 -20.74 3.84 -10.29
N PRO A 25 -20.65 3.18 -11.46
CA PRO A 25 -19.79 2.01 -11.68
C PRO A 25 -18.31 2.26 -11.35
N ASN A 26 -17.83 3.49 -11.58
CA ASN A 26 -16.46 3.89 -11.24
C ASN A 26 -16.20 3.82 -9.73
N ASN A 27 -17.20 4.13 -8.90
CA ASN A 27 -17.05 4.05 -7.45
C ASN A 27 -16.91 2.60 -6.99
N GLN A 28 -17.63 1.67 -7.63
CA GLN A 28 -17.50 0.24 -7.34
C GLN A 28 -16.06 -0.23 -7.57
N GLN A 29 -15.44 0.18 -8.68
CA GLN A 29 -14.04 -0.16 -8.99
C GLN A 29 -13.08 0.39 -7.94
N ILE A 30 -13.27 1.64 -7.49
CA ILE A 30 -12.45 2.26 -6.44
C ILE A 30 -12.60 1.49 -5.11
N PHE A 31 -13.83 1.16 -4.70
CA PHE A 31 -14.06 0.41 -3.47
C PHE A 31 -13.41 -0.97 -3.49
N LEU A 32 -13.50 -1.68 -4.61
CA LEU A 32 -12.85 -2.98 -4.76
C LEU A 32 -11.33 -2.85 -4.77
N ALA A 33 -10.78 -1.83 -5.46
CA ALA A 33 -9.35 -1.55 -5.48
C ALA A 33 -8.78 -1.23 -4.08
N ILE A 34 -9.56 -0.57 -3.22
CA ILE A 34 -9.18 -0.30 -1.81
C ILE A 34 -8.99 -1.61 -1.02
N LEU A 35 -9.79 -2.64 -1.31
CA LEU A 35 -9.75 -3.90 -0.58
C LEU A 35 -8.55 -4.78 -0.98
N GLU A 36 -7.83 -4.44 -2.05
CA GLU A 36 -6.64 -5.19 -2.48
C GLU A 36 -5.43 -4.80 -1.64
N PRO A 37 -4.96 -5.64 -0.68
CA PRO A 37 -3.88 -5.24 0.20
C PRO A 37 -2.60 -4.97 -0.60
N MET A 38 -1.86 -3.94 -0.21
CA MET A 38 -0.54 -3.65 -0.75
C MET A 38 0.51 -4.00 0.30
N SER A 39 1.58 -4.70 -0.10
CA SER A 39 2.67 -4.99 0.84
C SER A 39 3.48 -3.72 1.18
N PRO A 40 4.15 -3.67 2.35
CA PRO A 40 5.07 -2.60 2.69
C PRO A 40 6.15 -2.34 1.62
N GLU A 41 6.69 -3.42 1.04
CA GLU A 41 7.72 -3.34 -0.01
C GLU A 41 7.17 -2.71 -1.30
N GLU A 42 6.01 -3.16 -1.76
CA GLU A 42 5.36 -2.60 -2.96
C GLU A 42 5.01 -1.13 -2.76
N TRP A 43 4.48 -0.78 -1.58
CA TRP A 43 4.15 0.61 -1.26
C TRP A 43 5.40 1.49 -1.27
N CYS A 44 6.48 1.05 -0.61
CA CYS A 44 7.73 1.81 -0.55
C CYS A 44 8.35 1.99 -1.94
N ARG A 45 8.33 0.95 -2.78
CA ARG A 45 8.87 1.00 -4.15
C ARG A 45 8.24 2.11 -4.99
N ILE A 46 6.95 2.40 -4.77
CA ILE A 46 6.23 3.45 -5.48
C ILE A 46 6.50 4.82 -4.87
N TRP A 47 6.45 4.93 -3.54
CA TRP A 47 6.32 6.23 -2.88
C TRP A 47 7.60 6.79 -2.29
N ILE A 48 8.56 5.97 -1.89
CA ILE A 48 9.83 6.47 -1.34
C ILE A 48 10.59 7.35 -2.34
N PRO A 49 10.71 7.01 -3.63
CA PRO A 49 11.34 7.90 -4.61
C PRO A 49 10.60 9.23 -4.81
N VAL A 50 9.31 9.28 -4.50
CA VAL A 50 8.49 10.50 -4.62
C VAL A 50 8.62 11.37 -3.37
N ILE A 51 8.68 10.75 -2.18
CA ILE A 51 8.76 11.46 -0.90
C ILE A 51 10.20 11.90 -0.60
N HIS A 52 11.18 11.08 -0.96
CA HIS A 52 12.61 11.27 -0.71
C HIS A 52 13.38 11.19 -2.03
N PRO A 53 13.31 12.21 -2.90
CA PRO A 53 13.88 12.15 -4.25
C PRO A 53 15.42 12.01 -4.26
N ASP A 54 16.09 12.43 -3.19
CA ASP A 54 17.55 12.33 -3.04
C ASP A 54 18.02 10.93 -2.58
N VAL A 55 17.09 10.02 -2.29
CA VAL A 55 17.41 8.67 -1.84
C VAL A 55 17.38 7.71 -3.02
N GLU A 56 18.51 7.06 -3.27
CA GLU A 56 18.67 6.08 -4.35
C GLU A 56 17.71 4.90 -4.19
N ALA A 57 16.90 4.63 -5.23
CA ALA A 57 15.96 3.52 -5.25
C ALA A 57 16.64 2.20 -5.65
N PRO A 58 16.18 1.04 -5.14
CA PRO A 58 16.73 -0.25 -5.55
C PRO A 58 16.43 -0.56 -7.02
N TYR A 59 17.42 -1.11 -7.71
CA TYR A 59 17.20 -1.74 -9.01
C TYR A 59 16.52 -3.11 -8.87
N PRO A 60 15.74 -3.56 -9.87
CA PRO A 60 15.11 -4.87 -9.84
C PRO A 60 16.15 -5.99 -9.69
N GLY A 61 16.00 -6.80 -8.64
CA GLY A 61 16.91 -7.92 -8.34
C GLY A 61 18.10 -7.56 -7.45
N GLU A 62 18.29 -6.28 -7.12
CA GLU A 62 19.37 -5.84 -6.23
C GLU A 62 18.89 -5.66 -4.78
N ARG A 63 19.86 -5.73 -3.86
CA ARG A 63 19.62 -5.42 -2.46
C ARG A 63 19.27 -3.94 -2.31
N SER A 64 18.28 -3.63 -1.48
CA SER A 64 17.93 -2.24 -1.18
C SER A 64 19.12 -1.46 -0.60
N PRO A 65 19.44 -0.27 -1.15
CA PRO A 65 20.44 0.62 -0.57
C PRO A 65 20.11 0.93 0.89
N THR A 66 21.13 1.09 1.74
CA THR A 66 20.91 1.37 3.17
C THR A 66 20.10 2.65 3.39
N GLY A 67 20.34 3.69 2.58
CA GLY A 67 19.57 4.93 2.61
C GLY A 67 18.08 4.71 2.29
N TYR A 68 17.80 3.90 1.27
CA TYR A 68 16.43 3.54 0.88
C TYR A 68 15.69 2.78 1.97
N MET A 69 16.36 1.78 2.57
CA MET A 69 15.75 0.98 3.64
C MET A 69 15.43 1.85 4.85
N LYS A 70 16.37 2.74 5.25
CA LYS A 70 16.14 3.69 6.34
C LYS A 70 14.97 4.63 6.04
N ALA A 71 14.91 5.20 4.84
CA ALA A 71 13.80 6.07 4.42
C ALA A 71 12.45 5.32 4.43
N SER A 72 12.45 4.06 3.97
CA SER A 72 11.28 3.17 3.99
C SER A 72 10.77 2.94 5.40
N ILE A 73 11.65 2.51 6.31
CA ILE A 73 11.32 2.24 7.71
C ILE A 73 10.78 3.49 8.41
N MET A 74 11.49 4.61 8.31
CA MET A 74 11.08 5.87 8.95
C MET A 74 9.72 6.37 8.43
N THR A 75 9.49 6.27 7.12
CA THR A 75 8.24 6.70 6.49
C THR A 75 7.08 5.82 6.96
N LEU A 76 7.25 4.49 6.96
CA LEU A 76 6.22 3.58 7.41
C LEU A 76 5.93 3.69 8.91
N CYS A 77 6.94 3.90 9.76
CA CYS A 77 6.72 4.18 11.19
C CYS A 77 5.82 5.40 11.36
N LYS A 78 6.11 6.48 10.63
CA LYS A 78 5.31 7.72 10.69
C LYS A 78 3.88 7.52 10.19
N LEU A 79 3.67 6.74 9.13
CA LEU A 79 2.35 6.51 8.54
C LEU A 79 1.47 5.57 9.37
N THR A 80 2.09 4.62 10.07
CA THR A 80 1.37 3.49 10.69
C THR A 80 1.37 3.53 12.21
N GLY A 81 2.28 4.29 12.83
CA GLY A 81 2.45 4.37 14.28
C GLY A 81 3.18 3.16 14.90
N TYR A 82 3.59 2.17 14.10
CA TYR A 82 4.37 1.03 14.59
C TYR A 82 5.83 1.42 14.87
N SER A 83 6.49 0.67 15.75
CA SER A 83 7.91 0.86 16.06
C SER A 83 8.82 0.48 14.90
N GLU A 84 10.03 1.05 14.87
CA GLU A 84 11.05 0.71 13.87
C GLU A 84 11.32 -0.80 13.82
N SER A 85 11.41 -1.45 14.98
CA SER A 85 11.65 -2.90 15.07
C SER A 85 10.52 -3.76 14.46
N THR A 86 9.26 -3.30 14.56
CA THR A 86 8.12 -3.97 13.96
C THR A 86 8.15 -3.78 12.45
N VAL A 87 8.35 -2.55 11.99
CA VAL A 87 8.38 -2.18 10.57
C VAL A 87 9.54 -2.86 9.85
N GLU A 88 10.74 -2.82 10.44
CA GLU A 88 11.93 -3.51 9.94
C GLU A 88 11.65 -5.01 9.77
N GLY A 89 10.97 -5.61 10.74
CA GLY A 89 10.53 -7.01 10.68
C GLY A 89 9.76 -7.36 9.41
N TRP A 90 8.92 -6.46 8.88
CA TRP A 90 8.14 -6.71 7.67
C TRP A 90 9.01 -6.88 6.41
N PHE A 91 10.19 -6.25 6.37
CA PHE A 91 11.15 -6.39 5.27
C PHE A 91 12.03 -7.64 5.38
N TYR A 92 12.10 -8.24 6.57
CA TYR A 92 12.87 -9.45 6.85
C TYR A 92 12.00 -10.69 7.07
N GLY A 93 10.80 -10.70 6.49
CA GLY A 93 9.93 -11.88 6.43
C GLY A 93 9.01 -12.08 7.63
N LYS A 94 8.96 -11.16 8.60
CA LYS A 94 7.90 -11.20 9.62
C LYS A 94 6.56 -10.83 8.97
N SER A 95 5.52 -11.56 9.35
CA SER A 95 4.17 -11.27 8.88
C SER A 95 3.65 -9.93 9.40
N TYR A 96 2.78 -9.31 8.62
CA TYR A 96 1.99 -8.16 9.02
C TYR A 96 0.50 -8.49 8.90
N HIS A 97 -0.33 -7.79 9.67
CA HIS A 97 -1.78 -7.98 9.60
C HIS A 97 -2.32 -7.56 8.23
N HIS A 98 -3.30 -8.32 7.72
CA HIS A 98 -3.99 -8.00 6.47
C HIS A 98 -4.55 -6.56 6.44
N THR A 99 -5.03 -6.06 7.59
CA THR A 99 -5.51 -4.69 7.76
C THR A 99 -4.44 -3.63 7.48
N LEU A 100 -3.16 -3.91 7.74
CA LEU A 100 -2.05 -3.02 7.36
C LEU A 100 -1.97 -2.90 5.84
N GLY A 101 -2.08 -4.02 5.11
CA GLY A 101 -2.01 -3.99 3.66
C GLY A 101 -3.16 -3.20 3.04
N ILE A 102 -4.36 -3.28 3.63
CA ILE A 102 -5.51 -2.44 3.24
C ILE A 102 -5.21 -0.97 3.55
N LEU A 103 -4.67 -0.64 4.74
CA LEU A 103 -4.29 0.73 5.09
C LEU A 103 -3.29 1.32 4.08
N LEU A 104 -2.26 0.57 3.72
CA LEU A 104 -1.27 0.99 2.73
C LEU A 104 -1.90 1.21 1.34
N ARG A 105 -2.86 0.35 0.95
CA ARG A 105 -3.62 0.54 -0.29
C ARG A 105 -4.45 1.83 -0.25
N CYS A 106 -5.14 2.12 0.86
CA CYS A 106 -5.86 3.38 1.05
C CYS A 106 -4.93 4.58 0.89
N LEU A 107 -3.77 4.57 1.55
CA LEU A 107 -2.78 5.64 1.46
C LEU A 107 -2.26 5.82 0.04
N HIS A 108 -1.99 4.72 -0.68
CA HIS A 108 -1.58 4.77 -2.08
C HIS A 108 -2.63 5.47 -2.96
N ILE A 109 -3.91 5.10 -2.81
CA ILE A 109 -5.00 5.71 -3.57
C ILE A 109 -5.14 7.20 -3.22
N LEU A 110 -5.11 7.56 -1.93
CA LEU A 110 -5.16 8.96 -1.49
C LEU A 110 -4.02 9.79 -2.07
N PHE A 111 -2.79 9.27 -2.08
CA PHE A 111 -1.63 9.98 -2.61
C PHE A 111 -1.72 10.15 -4.13
N GLN A 112 -2.26 9.15 -4.86
CA GLN A 112 -2.53 9.31 -6.29
C GLN A 112 -3.55 10.43 -6.53
N PHE A 113 -4.68 10.43 -5.81
CA PHE A 113 -5.68 11.49 -5.93
C PHE A 113 -5.09 12.89 -5.64
N GLN A 114 -4.31 13.03 -4.56
CA GLN A 114 -3.66 14.30 -4.24
C GLN A 114 -2.73 14.80 -5.36
N ARG A 115 -2.02 13.90 -6.04
CA ARG A 115 -1.16 14.27 -7.16
C ARG A 115 -1.95 14.68 -8.39
N THR A 116 -3.05 14.01 -8.69
CA THR A 116 -3.93 14.37 -9.81
C THR A 116 -4.58 15.74 -9.63
N ILE A 117 -4.89 16.14 -8.38
CA ILE A 117 -5.49 17.45 -8.10
C ILE A 117 -4.46 18.59 -8.13
N LYS A 118 -3.20 18.29 -7.78
CA LYS A 118 -2.11 19.28 -7.75
C LYS A 118 -1.51 19.58 -9.12
N ASN A 119 -1.75 18.70 -10.10
CA ASN A 119 -1.32 18.84 -11.49
C ASN A 119 -2.45 19.38 -12.35
#